data_AF-A0A419EZ99-F1
#
_entry.id   AF-A0A419EZ99-F1
#
_cell.length_a   1.000
_cell.length_b   1.000
_cell.length_c   1.000
_cell.angle_alpha   90.00
_cell.angle_beta   90.00
_cell.angle_gamma   90.00
#
_symmetry.space_group_name_H-M   'P 1'
#
loop_
_entity.id
_entity.type
_entity.pdbx_description
1 polymer ?
#
loop_
_entity_poly.entity_id
_entity_poly.type
_entity_poly.pdbx_seq_one_letter_code
_entity_poly.pdbx_strand_id
1 'polypeptide(L)'
;MRKLIILMMVFFILPSLSLADVVVFKTGAARKGVIVAETDTTVKLRTKDGVIGTSRSNIEKIEYATAEENEELIRKWDEEKKQQEEERKNRRQELEKFENEQRAKGLVKIGDEWVSPAEAEKRRQEGIRQQIEAAPPKSTGAEADTQASTEEEGLPEFFQNLNEEEKQQFIENRQRMEKIEVSDVRLDSVGGATVVKGTIANKGDIAVRRVEFEIIGYNEADEVILSDRGRAGNLEPGDATSLYVPVRVESELVKRTEVRILDVSFR
;
A
#
# COMPACT_ATOMS: atom_id res chain seq x y z
N MET A 1 -64.14 3.61 -6.59
CA MET A 1 -62.97 3.79 -7.48
C MET A 1 -61.64 4.10 -6.74
N ARG A 2 -61.40 3.57 -5.52
CA ARG A 2 -60.14 3.79 -4.77
C ARG A 2 -59.30 2.52 -4.55
N LYS A 3 -59.76 1.35 -5.04
CA LYS A 3 -59.09 0.06 -4.87
C LYS A 3 -58.31 -0.43 -6.11
N LEU A 4 -58.30 0.34 -7.20
CA LEU A 4 -57.61 -0.03 -8.45
C LEU A 4 -56.21 0.60 -8.61
N ILE A 5 -55.80 1.50 -7.71
CA ILE A 5 -54.51 2.22 -7.80
C ILE A 5 -53.37 1.47 -7.08
N ILE A 6 -53.69 0.57 -6.15
CA ILE A 6 -52.67 -0.16 -5.36
C ILE A 6 -52.04 -1.33 -6.14
N LEU A 7 -52.69 -1.81 -7.22
CA LEU A 7 -52.15 -2.88 -8.07
C LEU A 7 -51.11 -2.38 -9.09
N MET A 8 -51.03 -1.08 -9.35
CA MET A 8 -50.11 -0.48 -10.33
C MET A 8 -48.82 0.08 -9.70
N MET A 9 -48.61 -0.12 -8.40
CA MET A 9 -47.41 0.36 -7.68
C MET A 9 -46.45 -0.77 -7.26
N VAL A 10 -46.81 -2.04 -7.55
CA VAL A 10 -45.99 -3.22 -7.20
C VAL A 10 -45.18 -3.75 -8.40
N PHE A 11 -45.40 -3.21 -9.61
CA PHE A 11 -44.70 -3.66 -10.83
C PHE A 11 -43.36 -2.92 -11.10
N PHE A 12 -42.90 -2.06 -10.20
CA PHE A 12 -41.66 -1.29 -10.33
C PHE A 12 -40.52 -1.74 -9.39
N ILE A 13 -40.61 -2.97 -8.88
CA ILE A 13 -39.48 -3.66 -8.23
C ILE A 13 -39.11 -4.87 -9.09
N LEU A 14 -38.93 -4.67 -10.40
CA LEU A 14 -38.19 -5.65 -11.19
C LEU A 14 -36.72 -5.49 -10.76
N PRO A 15 -36.12 -6.49 -10.08
CA PRO A 15 -34.70 -6.46 -9.82
C PRO A 15 -34.01 -6.32 -11.17
N SER A 16 -33.20 -5.28 -11.30
CA SER A 16 -32.38 -5.04 -12.47
C SER A 16 -31.67 -6.36 -12.79
N LEU A 17 -32.01 -6.96 -13.93
CA LEU A 17 -31.32 -8.15 -14.43
C LEU A 17 -29.83 -7.81 -14.42
N SER A 18 -29.07 -8.57 -13.63
CA SER A 18 -27.68 -8.26 -13.36
C SER A 18 -26.87 -8.51 -14.63
N LEU A 19 -26.34 -7.43 -15.22
CA LEU A 19 -25.49 -7.43 -16.42
C LEU A 19 -24.13 -8.15 -16.27
N ALA A 20 -23.95 -8.97 -15.23
CA ALA A 20 -22.69 -9.60 -14.87
C ALA A 20 -22.95 -10.97 -14.26
N ASP A 21 -22.01 -11.90 -14.44
CA ASP A 21 -22.00 -13.14 -13.67
C ASP A 21 -21.91 -12.84 -12.17
N VAL A 22 -22.65 -13.60 -11.37
CA VAL A 22 -22.65 -13.48 -9.90
C VAL A 22 -22.08 -14.76 -9.30
N VAL A 23 -20.91 -14.63 -8.67
CA VAL A 23 -20.29 -15.71 -7.90
C VAL A 23 -20.69 -15.56 -6.44
N VAL A 24 -21.52 -16.48 -5.95
CA VAL A 24 -21.93 -16.58 -4.54
C VAL A 24 -21.01 -17.54 -3.83
N PHE A 25 -20.39 -17.09 -2.74
CA PHE A 25 -19.42 -17.82 -1.94
C PHE A 25 -20.11 -18.52 -0.78
N LYS A 26 -19.52 -19.61 -0.27
CA LYS A 26 -20.03 -20.35 0.90
C LYS A 26 -20.09 -19.49 2.19
N THR A 27 -19.38 -18.38 2.21
CA THR A 27 -19.45 -17.39 3.30
C THR A 27 -20.72 -16.53 3.24
N GLY A 28 -21.54 -16.66 2.19
CA GLY A 28 -22.69 -15.81 1.90
C GLY A 28 -22.35 -14.52 1.13
N ALA A 29 -21.06 -14.21 0.94
CA ALA A 29 -20.65 -13.09 0.11
C ALA A 29 -20.99 -13.35 -1.36
N ALA A 30 -21.28 -12.29 -2.13
CA ALA A 30 -21.46 -12.38 -3.58
C ALA A 30 -20.55 -11.39 -4.29
N ARG A 31 -19.92 -11.80 -5.39
CA ARG A 31 -19.14 -10.92 -6.26
C ARG A 31 -19.71 -10.92 -7.66
N LYS A 32 -19.81 -9.74 -8.24
CA LYS A 32 -20.23 -9.52 -9.63
C LYS A 32 -19.01 -9.36 -10.52
N GLY A 33 -19.01 -10.03 -11.67
CA GLY A 33 -17.94 -9.89 -12.67
C GLY A 33 -18.22 -10.73 -13.92
N VAL A 34 -17.28 -10.78 -14.85
CA VAL A 34 -17.35 -11.66 -16.03
C VAL A 34 -16.36 -12.80 -15.84
N ILE A 35 -16.82 -14.05 -15.94
CA ILE A 35 -15.96 -15.23 -15.81
C ILE A 35 -15.14 -15.36 -17.10
N VAL A 36 -13.81 -15.21 -16.95
CA VAL A 36 -12.87 -15.25 -18.09
C VAL A 36 -12.31 -16.65 -18.29
N ALA A 37 -12.14 -17.41 -17.21
CA ALA A 37 -11.67 -18.79 -17.28
C ALA A 37 -12.19 -19.58 -16.08
N GLU A 38 -12.56 -20.82 -16.33
CA GLU A 38 -13.05 -21.75 -15.32
C GLU A 38 -12.32 -23.08 -15.49
N THR A 39 -11.73 -23.56 -14.40
CA THR A 39 -11.12 -24.90 -14.30
C THR A 39 -11.82 -25.68 -13.19
N ASP A 40 -11.43 -26.94 -13.01
CA ASP A 40 -11.98 -27.80 -11.95
C ASP A 40 -11.72 -27.23 -10.55
N THR A 41 -10.61 -26.52 -10.37
CA THR A 41 -10.19 -26.00 -9.06
C THR A 41 -10.36 -24.49 -8.92
N THR A 42 -10.43 -23.73 -10.01
CA THR A 42 -10.32 -22.25 -9.97
C THR A 42 -11.28 -21.58 -10.95
N VAL A 43 -11.89 -20.47 -10.51
CA VAL A 43 -12.66 -19.55 -11.36
C VAL A 43 -11.95 -18.20 -11.39
N LYS A 44 -11.64 -17.71 -12.60
CA LYS A 44 -11.08 -16.36 -12.83
C LYS A 44 -12.20 -15.40 -13.20
N LEU A 45 -12.42 -14.41 -12.36
CA LEU A 45 -13.47 -13.39 -12.49
C LEU A 45 -12.82 -12.05 -12.86
N ARG A 46 -13.22 -11.43 -13.97
CA ARG A 46 -12.88 -10.06 -14.32
C ARG A 46 -13.89 -9.11 -13.68
N THR A 47 -13.40 -8.17 -12.90
CA THR A 47 -14.15 -7.06 -12.31
C THR A 47 -13.67 -5.74 -12.88
N LYS A 48 -14.28 -4.63 -12.46
CA LYS A 48 -13.83 -3.27 -12.78
C LYS A 48 -12.37 -3.01 -12.37
N ASP A 49 -11.91 -3.66 -11.29
CA ASP A 49 -10.58 -3.45 -10.71
C ASP A 49 -9.50 -4.38 -11.29
N GLY A 50 -9.87 -5.43 -12.02
CA GLY A 50 -8.93 -6.38 -12.61
C GLY A 50 -9.44 -7.82 -12.66
N VAL A 51 -8.53 -8.77 -12.82
CA VAL A 51 -8.86 -10.21 -12.85
C VAL A 51 -8.47 -10.85 -11.52
N ILE A 52 -9.42 -11.52 -10.87
CA ILE A 52 -9.24 -12.17 -9.57
C ILE A 52 -9.48 -13.67 -9.73
N GLY A 53 -8.55 -14.50 -9.25
CA GLY A 53 -8.72 -15.94 -9.17
C GLY A 53 -9.35 -16.36 -7.84
N THR A 54 -10.34 -17.25 -7.88
CA THR A 54 -11.03 -17.79 -6.70
C THR A 54 -11.05 -19.32 -6.77
N SER A 55 -10.77 -20.00 -5.66
CA SER A 55 -10.90 -21.46 -5.58
C SER A 55 -12.37 -21.88 -5.67
N ARG A 56 -12.67 -22.88 -6.51
CA ARG A 56 -14.00 -23.46 -6.66
C ARG A 56 -14.52 -24.08 -5.36
N SER A 57 -13.62 -24.52 -4.47
CA SER A 57 -13.98 -25.02 -3.13
C SER A 57 -14.71 -23.98 -2.27
N ASN A 58 -14.50 -22.69 -2.53
CA ASN A 58 -15.06 -21.58 -1.75
C ASN A 58 -16.35 -21.02 -2.36
N ILE A 59 -16.71 -21.48 -3.57
CA ILE A 59 -17.89 -21.04 -4.30
C ILE A 59 -19.06 -21.95 -3.94
N GLU A 60 -20.20 -21.35 -3.64
CA GLU A 60 -21.46 -22.04 -3.39
C GLU A 60 -22.27 -22.17 -4.68
N LYS A 61 -22.41 -21.07 -5.43
CA LYS A 61 -23.19 -21.01 -6.67
C LYS A 61 -22.61 -19.97 -7.62
N ILE A 62 -22.74 -20.22 -8.92
CA ILE A 62 -22.45 -19.25 -9.98
C ILE A 62 -23.74 -19.01 -10.75
N GLU A 63 -24.11 -17.74 -10.92
CA GLU A 63 -25.19 -17.30 -11.80
C GLU A 63 -24.57 -16.65 -13.03
N TYR A 64 -24.66 -17.31 -14.18
CA TYR A 64 -24.10 -16.81 -15.43
C TYR A 64 -25.05 -15.80 -16.07
N ALA A 65 -24.51 -14.66 -16.48
CA ALA A 65 -25.16 -13.74 -17.40
C ALA A 65 -25.05 -14.27 -18.84
N THR A 66 -25.82 -13.67 -19.75
CA THR A 66 -25.72 -14.02 -21.16
C THR A 66 -24.39 -13.53 -21.75
N ALA A 67 -23.92 -14.18 -22.82
CA ALA A 67 -22.68 -13.79 -23.50
C ALA A 67 -22.74 -12.32 -23.99
N GLU A 68 -23.90 -11.89 -24.50
CA GLU A 68 -24.14 -10.53 -24.96
C GLU A 68 -24.04 -9.50 -23.83
N GLU A 69 -24.63 -9.78 -22.66
CA GLU A 69 -24.50 -8.91 -21.47
C GLU A 69 -23.06 -8.80 -20.99
N ASN A 70 -22.33 -9.93 -20.98
CA ASN A 70 -20.93 -9.98 -20.58
C ASN A 70 -20.02 -9.19 -21.54
N GLU A 71 -20.25 -9.28 -22.86
CA GLU A 71 -19.52 -8.49 -23.86
C GLU A 71 -19.81 -6.98 -23.71
N GLU A 72 -21.07 -6.60 -23.50
CA GLU A 72 -21.44 -5.20 -23.30
C GLU A 72 -20.80 -4.62 -22.03
N LEU A 73 -20.76 -5.42 -20.94
CA LEU A 73 -20.13 -5.01 -19.69
C LEU A 73 -18.61 -4.81 -19.85
N ILE A 74 -17.93 -5.74 -20.56
CA ILE A 74 -16.50 -5.60 -20.86
C ILE A 74 -16.26 -4.32 -21.66
N ARG A 75 -17.08 -4.06 -22.70
CA ARG A 75 -16.96 -2.86 -23.52
C ARG A 75 -17.11 -1.58 -22.68
N LYS A 76 -18.09 -1.54 -21.79
CA LYS A 76 -18.30 -0.40 -20.87
C LYS A 76 -17.10 -0.18 -19.94
N TRP A 77 -16.54 -1.24 -19.37
CA TRP A 77 -15.35 -1.13 -18.52
C TRP A 77 -14.11 -0.66 -19.28
N ASP A 78 -13.91 -1.14 -20.51
CA ASP A 78 -12.77 -0.74 -21.33
C ASP A 78 -12.92 0.73 -21.80
N GLU A 79 -14.13 1.17 -22.15
CA GLU A 79 -14.46 2.58 -22.44
C GLU A 79 -14.21 3.48 -21.22
N GLU A 80 -14.72 3.10 -20.04
CA GLU A 80 -14.54 3.85 -18.79
C GLU A 80 -13.05 3.94 -18.40
N LYS A 81 -12.31 2.83 -18.51
CA LYS A 81 -10.87 2.80 -18.23
C LYS A 81 -10.09 3.74 -19.16
N LYS A 82 -10.45 3.77 -20.45
CA LYS A 82 -9.84 4.67 -21.43
C LYS A 82 -10.14 6.14 -21.10
N GLN A 83 -11.38 6.46 -20.73
CA GLN A 83 -11.76 7.81 -20.30
C GLN A 83 -10.99 8.24 -19.04
N GLN A 84 -10.89 7.36 -18.04
CA GLN A 84 -10.15 7.65 -16.81
C GLN A 84 -8.65 7.86 -17.06
N GLU A 85 -8.05 7.08 -17.98
CA GLU A 85 -6.65 7.27 -18.36
C GLU A 85 -6.42 8.61 -19.09
N GLU A 86 -7.34 8.97 -19.99
CA GLU A 86 -7.33 10.26 -20.69
C GLU A 86 -7.49 11.44 -19.72
N GLU A 87 -8.43 11.37 -18.78
CA GLU A 87 -8.62 12.37 -17.73
C GLU A 87 -7.36 12.52 -16.88
N ARG A 88 -6.76 11.40 -16.44
CA ARG A 88 -5.52 11.42 -15.66
C ARG A 88 -4.37 12.06 -16.45
N LYS A 89 -4.29 11.80 -17.75
CA LYS A 89 -3.29 12.40 -18.64
C LYS A 89 -3.52 13.90 -18.78
N ASN A 90 -4.76 14.33 -19.00
CA ASN A 90 -5.11 15.75 -19.11
C ASN A 90 -4.82 16.50 -17.81
N ARG A 91 -5.24 15.94 -16.67
CA ARG A 91 -4.95 16.50 -15.34
C ARG A 91 -3.46 16.66 -15.07
N ARG A 92 -2.65 15.66 -15.46
CA ARG A 92 -1.19 15.73 -15.34
C ARG A 92 -0.60 16.84 -16.23
N GLN A 93 -1.09 16.98 -17.45
CA GLN A 93 -0.65 18.04 -18.36
C GLN A 93 -1.06 19.43 -17.86
N GLU A 94 -2.25 19.58 -17.30
CA GLU A 94 -2.71 20.84 -16.68
C GLU A 94 -1.86 21.21 -15.48
N LEU A 95 -1.57 20.25 -14.59
CA LEU A 95 -0.65 20.45 -13.47
C LEU A 95 0.73 20.86 -13.98
N GLU A 96 1.30 20.14 -14.93
CA GLU A 96 2.63 20.45 -15.49
C GLU A 96 2.68 21.85 -16.14
N LYS A 97 1.64 22.23 -16.90
CA LYS A 97 1.50 23.59 -17.44
C LYS A 97 1.44 24.63 -16.34
N PHE A 98 0.62 24.40 -15.31
CA PHE A 98 0.51 25.28 -14.17
C PHE A 98 1.86 25.42 -13.42
N GLU A 99 2.55 24.32 -13.14
CA GLU A 99 3.86 24.36 -12.48
C GLU A 99 4.91 25.11 -13.33
N ASN A 100 4.89 24.91 -14.65
CA ASN A 100 5.77 25.62 -15.57
C ASN A 100 5.45 27.12 -15.64
N GLU A 101 4.17 27.51 -15.62
CA GLU A 101 3.74 28.91 -15.56
C GLU A 101 4.16 29.58 -14.24
N GLN A 102 4.01 28.91 -13.10
CA GLN A 102 4.45 29.45 -11.81
C GLN A 102 5.98 29.57 -11.74
N ARG A 103 6.71 28.58 -12.28
CA ARG A 103 8.17 28.65 -12.39
C ARG A 103 8.63 29.76 -13.33
N ALA A 104 7.93 29.98 -14.44
CA ALA A 104 8.22 31.09 -15.36
C ALA A 104 7.99 32.47 -14.73
N LYS A 105 7.05 32.56 -13.75
CA LYS A 105 6.87 33.75 -12.90
C LYS A 105 7.96 33.91 -11.82
N GLY A 106 8.92 32.97 -11.75
CA GLY A 106 10.00 32.99 -10.77
C GLY A 106 9.60 32.50 -9.38
N LEU A 107 8.43 31.86 -9.23
CA LEU A 107 7.99 31.30 -7.94
C LEU A 107 8.59 29.90 -7.72
N VAL A 108 8.77 29.55 -6.44
CA VAL A 108 9.31 28.26 -5.99
C VAL A 108 8.25 27.53 -5.16
N LYS A 109 8.08 26.23 -5.38
CA LYS A 109 7.13 25.40 -4.65
C LYS A 109 7.75 24.95 -3.32
N ILE A 110 7.14 25.32 -2.18
CA ILE A 110 7.48 24.83 -0.83
C ILE A 110 6.22 24.17 -0.26
N GLY A 111 6.24 22.83 -0.14
CA GLY A 111 5.04 22.07 0.18
C GLY A 111 4.00 22.18 -0.93
N ASP A 112 2.78 22.59 -0.59
CA ASP A 112 1.67 22.80 -1.53
C ASP A 112 1.52 24.28 -1.97
N GLU A 113 2.40 25.18 -1.50
CA GLU A 113 2.36 26.62 -1.80
C GLU A 113 3.44 27.05 -2.79
N TRP A 114 3.10 28.01 -3.66
CA TRP A 114 4.04 28.70 -4.55
C TRP A 114 4.42 30.04 -3.94
N VAL A 115 5.68 30.18 -3.52
CA VAL A 115 6.19 31.37 -2.82
C VAL A 115 7.27 32.06 -3.64
N SER A 116 7.49 33.35 -3.37
CA SER A 116 8.61 34.07 -3.98
C SER A 116 9.95 33.52 -3.48
N PRO A 117 11.05 33.63 -4.26
CA PRO A 117 12.37 33.17 -3.83
C PRO A 117 12.85 33.80 -2.52
N ALA A 118 12.51 35.07 -2.28
CA ALA A 118 12.86 35.77 -1.04
C ALA A 118 12.12 35.20 0.18
N GLU A 119 10.85 34.86 0.02
CA GLU A 119 10.06 34.22 1.08
C GLU A 119 10.48 32.77 1.31
N ALA A 120 10.81 32.05 0.24
CA ALA A 120 11.37 30.71 0.30
C ALA A 120 12.65 30.67 1.15
N GLU A 121 13.56 31.62 0.91
CA GLU A 121 14.79 31.74 1.69
C GLU A 121 14.51 32.09 3.15
N LYS A 122 13.54 32.98 3.42
CA LYS A 122 13.13 33.30 4.80
C LYS A 122 12.61 32.08 5.55
N ARG A 123 11.73 31.27 4.93
CA ARG A 123 11.22 30.03 5.54
C ARG A 123 12.33 29.01 5.76
N ARG A 124 13.28 28.91 4.83
CA ARG A 124 14.46 28.04 4.99
C ARG A 124 15.31 28.47 6.19
N GLN A 125 15.57 29.77 6.35
CA GLN A 125 16.32 30.31 7.48
C GLN A 125 15.59 30.08 8.81
N GLU A 126 14.27 30.23 8.83
CA GLU A 126 13.45 29.96 10.01
C GLU A 126 13.46 28.48 10.40
N GLY A 127 13.36 27.57 9.42
CA GLY A 127 13.49 26.13 9.66
C GLY A 127 14.87 25.74 10.20
N ILE A 128 15.95 26.30 9.66
CA ILE A 128 17.31 26.09 10.18
C ILE A 128 17.41 26.62 11.61
N ARG A 129 16.84 27.81 11.90
CA ARG A 129 16.85 28.38 13.23
C ARG A 129 16.10 27.49 14.24
N GLN A 130 14.93 26.98 13.87
CA GLN A 130 14.17 26.05 14.72
C GLN A 130 14.93 24.75 14.96
N GLN A 131 15.64 24.21 13.97
CA GLN A 131 16.49 23.03 14.17
C GLN A 131 17.67 23.30 15.12
N ILE A 132 18.30 24.48 15.03
CA ILE A 132 19.37 24.86 15.96
C ILE A 132 18.85 25.06 17.38
N GLU A 133 17.65 25.63 17.54
CA GLU A 133 17.02 25.85 18.84
C GLU A 133 16.49 24.55 19.47
N ALA A 134 15.98 23.63 18.65
CA ALA A 134 15.52 22.32 19.08
C ALA A 134 16.67 21.33 19.34
N ALA A 135 17.85 21.54 18.76
CA ALA A 135 19.03 20.73 19.05
C ALA A 135 19.45 20.96 20.51
N PRO A 136 19.40 19.94 21.39
CA PRO A 136 19.84 20.10 22.76
C PRO A 136 21.31 20.56 22.78
N PRO A 137 21.69 21.47 23.70
CA PRO A 137 23.08 21.91 23.80
C PRO A 137 23.95 20.66 23.96
N LYS A 138 24.87 20.43 23.02
CA LYS A 138 25.83 19.33 23.07
C LYS A 138 26.46 19.31 24.46
N SER A 139 26.01 18.38 25.31
CA SER A 139 26.50 18.19 26.66
C SER A 139 27.93 17.71 26.54
N THR A 140 28.85 18.66 26.68
CA THR A 140 30.27 18.38 26.80
C THR A 140 30.51 17.94 28.23
N GLY A 141 30.41 16.63 28.45
CA GLY A 141 30.96 15.93 29.62
C GLY A 141 30.14 15.98 30.90
N ALA A 142 29.52 14.83 31.23
CA ALA A 142 29.46 14.32 32.60
C ALA A 142 29.06 12.84 32.54
N GLU A 143 30.06 11.97 32.57
CA GLU A 143 29.91 10.57 32.99
C GLU A 143 29.44 10.56 34.45
N ALA A 144 28.26 10.00 34.73
CA ALA A 144 27.92 9.45 36.04
C ALA A 144 26.71 8.52 35.92
N ASP A 145 27.01 7.22 36.02
CA ASP A 145 26.17 6.09 36.44
C ASP A 145 24.69 6.38 36.73
N THR A 146 23.81 5.84 35.87
CA THR A 146 22.48 5.36 36.30
C THR A 146 22.10 4.15 35.46
N GLN A 147 22.50 2.96 35.92
CA GLN A 147 22.05 1.67 35.40
C GLN A 147 20.58 1.43 35.80
N ALA A 148 19.64 1.97 35.01
CA ALA A 148 18.23 1.53 34.98
C ALA A 148 17.44 2.00 33.74
N SER A 149 18.07 2.55 32.71
CA SER A 149 17.43 3.05 31.49
C SER A 149 18.01 2.37 30.25
N THR A 150 17.61 1.12 29.96
CA THR A 150 18.21 0.34 28.85
C THR A 150 17.22 0.07 27.71
N GLU A 151 16.12 0.82 27.61
CA GLU A 151 15.14 0.62 26.52
C GLU A 151 14.67 1.90 25.80
N GLU A 152 15.18 3.09 26.17
CA GLU A 152 14.86 4.35 25.46
C GLU A 152 15.83 4.69 24.32
N GLU A 153 16.96 3.98 24.18
CA GLU A 153 17.90 4.18 23.07
C GLU A 153 17.28 3.67 21.75
N GLY A 154 16.79 4.62 20.94
CA GLY A 154 16.26 4.36 19.60
C GLY A 154 14.79 4.74 19.41
N LEU A 155 14.19 5.49 20.33
CA LEU A 155 12.89 6.11 20.09
C LEU A 155 13.05 7.38 19.23
N PRO A 156 12.23 7.58 18.19
CA PRO A 156 12.29 8.78 17.34
C PRO A 156 12.10 10.06 18.16
N GLU A 157 12.69 11.18 17.73
CA GLU A 157 12.55 12.48 18.42
C GLU A 157 11.09 12.92 18.63
N PHE A 158 10.19 12.56 17.71
CA PHE A 158 8.75 12.88 17.86
C PHE A 158 8.09 12.16 19.04
N PHE A 159 8.65 11.04 19.52
CA PHE A 159 8.11 10.28 20.65
C PHE A 159 8.06 11.12 21.93
N GLN A 160 8.99 12.08 22.07
CA GLN A 160 9.01 13.00 23.21
C GLN A 160 7.82 13.98 23.21
N ASN A 161 7.24 14.24 22.03
CA ASN A 161 6.11 15.16 21.85
C ASN A 161 4.75 14.47 21.93
N LEU A 162 4.72 13.14 22.02
CA LEU A 162 3.49 12.36 22.16
C LEU A 162 2.94 12.48 23.60
N ASN A 163 1.62 12.42 23.75
CA ASN A 163 1.02 12.27 25.07
C ASN A 163 1.20 10.82 25.60
N GLU A 164 0.93 10.59 26.89
CA GLU A 164 1.16 9.27 27.52
C GLU A 164 0.36 8.12 26.87
N GLU A 165 -0.85 8.39 26.37
CA GLU A 165 -1.66 7.39 25.67
C GLU A 165 -1.04 7.04 24.31
N GLU A 166 -0.60 8.04 23.55
CA GLU A 166 0.07 7.87 22.27
C GLU A 166 1.43 7.17 22.42
N LYS A 167 2.18 7.47 23.47
CA LYS A 167 3.43 6.76 23.80
C LYS A 167 3.18 5.29 24.07
N GLN A 168 2.16 4.98 24.87
CA GLN A 168 1.79 3.60 25.17
C GLN A 168 1.36 2.85 23.90
N GLN A 169 0.55 3.46 23.05
CA GLN A 169 0.17 2.89 21.75
C GLN A 169 1.38 2.66 20.84
N PHE A 170 2.34 3.60 20.82
CA PHE A 170 3.57 3.45 20.05
C PHE A 170 4.44 2.29 20.55
N ILE A 171 4.61 2.16 21.87
CA ILE A 171 5.36 1.06 22.50
C ILE A 171 4.69 -0.29 22.16
N GLU A 172 3.37 -0.38 22.33
CA GLU A 172 2.62 -1.59 21.98
C GLU A 172 2.75 -1.95 20.50
N ASN A 173 2.62 -0.96 19.61
CA ASN A 173 2.77 -1.17 18.17
C ASN A 173 4.19 -1.65 17.83
N ARG A 174 5.23 -1.06 18.44
CA ARG A 174 6.62 -1.49 18.27
C ARG A 174 6.84 -2.93 18.73
N GLN A 175 6.36 -3.27 19.92
CA GLN A 175 6.43 -4.65 20.44
C GLN A 175 5.69 -5.64 19.53
N ARG A 176 4.58 -5.23 18.91
CA ARG A 176 3.86 -6.07 17.94
C ARG A 176 4.61 -6.19 16.62
N MET A 177 5.27 -5.12 16.15
CA MET A 177 6.13 -5.15 14.95
C MET A 177 7.33 -6.09 15.14
N GLU A 178 7.90 -6.16 16.34
CA GLU A 178 9.00 -7.08 16.68
C GLU A 178 8.59 -8.56 16.58
N LYS A 179 7.28 -8.86 16.60
CA LYS A 179 6.77 -10.22 16.33
C LYS A 179 6.66 -10.56 14.84
N ILE A 180 6.97 -9.62 13.94
CA ILE A 180 7.05 -9.88 12.50
C ILE A 180 8.50 -10.21 12.14
N GLU A 181 8.73 -11.47 11.78
CA GLU A 181 10.06 -11.98 11.49
C GLU A 181 10.29 -12.00 9.98
N VAL A 182 11.44 -11.48 9.54
CA VAL A 182 11.90 -11.63 8.16
C VAL A 182 13.10 -12.56 8.13
N SER A 183 13.02 -13.61 7.30
CA SER A 183 14.03 -14.67 7.19
C SER A 183 14.28 -15.04 5.73
N ASP A 184 15.35 -15.82 5.49
CA ASP A 184 15.72 -16.38 4.18
C ASP A 184 15.87 -15.35 3.05
N VAL A 185 16.28 -14.11 3.39
CA VAL A 185 16.45 -13.03 2.41
C VAL A 185 17.63 -13.36 1.49
N ARG A 186 17.37 -13.47 0.19
CA ARG A 186 18.37 -13.71 -0.84
C ARG A 186 18.00 -13.07 -2.17
N LEU A 187 19.00 -12.82 -3.00
CA LEU A 187 18.84 -12.37 -4.37
C LEU A 187 18.95 -13.56 -5.31
N ASP A 188 18.01 -13.67 -6.25
CA ASP A 188 18.04 -14.64 -7.34
C ASP A 188 17.92 -13.91 -8.69
N SER A 189 18.54 -14.47 -9.73
CA SER A 189 18.30 -14.06 -11.12
C SER A 189 17.26 -14.99 -11.73
N VAL A 190 16.10 -14.45 -12.10
CA VAL A 190 14.98 -15.20 -12.69
C VAL A 190 14.61 -14.57 -14.02
N GLY A 191 14.94 -15.26 -15.12
CA GLY A 191 14.60 -14.79 -16.47
C GLY A 191 15.28 -13.47 -16.85
N GLY A 192 16.49 -13.23 -16.36
CA GLY A 192 17.24 -11.99 -16.60
C GLY A 192 16.83 -10.80 -15.72
N ALA A 193 15.85 -10.98 -14.83
CA ALA A 193 15.51 -10.01 -13.80
C ALA A 193 16.10 -10.44 -12.45
N THR A 194 16.64 -9.49 -11.69
CA THR A 194 17.03 -9.71 -10.31
C THR A 194 15.80 -9.64 -9.41
N VAL A 195 15.65 -10.60 -8.51
CA VAL A 195 14.51 -10.71 -7.61
C VAL A 195 15.03 -10.96 -6.19
N VAL A 196 14.48 -10.23 -5.23
CA VAL A 196 14.69 -10.49 -3.81
C VAL A 196 13.62 -11.46 -3.33
N LYS A 197 14.06 -12.59 -2.81
CA LYS A 197 13.24 -13.62 -2.18
C LYS A 197 13.47 -13.65 -0.69
N GLY A 198 12.46 -14.04 0.08
CA GLY A 198 12.54 -14.19 1.52
C GLY A 198 11.22 -14.70 2.09
N THR A 199 11.12 -14.73 3.40
CA THR A 199 9.92 -15.15 4.12
C THR A 199 9.59 -14.10 5.17
N ILE A 200 8.33 -13.67 5.21
CA ILE A 200 7.80 -12.81 6.28
C ILE A 200 6.82 -13.66 7.09
N ALA A 201 7.08 -13.81 8.39
CA ALA A 201 6.26 -14.60 9.30
C ALA A 201 5.65 -13.74 10.41
N ASN A 202 4.37 -13.98 10.72
CA ASN A 202 3.71 -13.38 11.87
C ASN A 202 3.84 -14.32 13.08
N LYS A 203 4.79 -14.04 13.98
CA LYS A 203 4.94 -14.76 15.26
C LYS A 203 4.07 -14.19 16.37
N GLY A 204 3.24 -13.18 16.04
CA GLY A 204 2.30 -12.58 16.95
C GLY A 204 1.02 -13.38 17.13
N ASP A 205 0.18 -12.86 18.01
CA ASP A 205 -1.13 -13.38 18.42
C ASP A 205 -2.29 -12.62 17.74
N ILE A 206 -1.99 -11.59 16.94
CA ILE A 206 -2.96 -10.75 16.25
C ILE A 206 -2.77 -10.89 14.74
N ALA A 207 -3.87 -10.95 14.00
CA ALA A 207 -3.86 -10.98 12.54
C ALA A 207 -3.34 -9.65 11.98
N VAL A 208 -2.40 -9.74 11.04
CA VAL A 208 -1.86 -8.60 10.30
C VAL A 208 -2.61 -8.47 8.98
N ARG A 209 -3.05 -7.26 8.67
CA ARG A 209 -3.71 -6.92 7.41
C ARG A 209 -2.69 -6.61 6.31
N ARG A 210 -1.63 -5.89 6.67
CA ARG A 210 -0.60 -5.41 5.73
C ARG A 210 0.72 -5.21 6.45
N VAL A 211 1.81 -5.67 5.84
CA VAL A 211 3.18 -5.33 6.24
C VAL A 211 3.79 -4.49 5.12
N GLU A 212 4.23 -3.27 5.43
CA GLU A 212 5.07 -2.49 4.53
C GLU A 212 6.54 -2.68 4.91
N PHE A 213 7.38 -2.91 3.91
CA PHE A 213 8.80 -3.16 4.12
C PHE A 213 9.65 -2.45 3.06
N GLU A 214 10.92 -2.21 3.41
CA GLU A 214 11.95 -1.70 2.52
C GLU A 214 13.02 -2.77 2.33
N ILE A 215 13.43 -2.98 1.09
CA ILE A 215 14.54 -3.83 0.72
C ILE A 215 15.74 -2.93 0.48
N ILE A 216 16.82 -3.16 1.22
CA ILE A 216 18.06 -2.40 1.13
C ILE A 216 19.15 -3.34 0.64
N GLY A 217 19.77 -3.02 -0.49
CA GLY A 217 20.93 -3.75 -1.02
C GLY A 217 22.20 -2.91 -0.92
N TYR A 218 23.27 -3.54 -0.44
CA TYR A 218 24.58 -2.93 -0.24
C TYR A 218 25.62 -3.53 -1.18
N ASN A 219 26.56 -2.72 -1.65
CA ASN A 219 27.72 -3.18 -2.43
C ASN A 219 28.87 -3.67 -1.53
N GLU A 220 30.06 -3.92 -2.11
CA GLU A 220 31.26 -4.33 -1.35
C GLU A 220 31.78 -3.26 -0.37
N ALA A 221 31.47 -1.99 -0.63
CA ALA A 221 31.88 -0.86 0.20
C ALA A 221 30.84 -0.50 1.27
N ASP A 222 29.83 -1.36 1.51
CA ASP A 222 28.68 -1.11 2.39
C ASP A 222 27.83 0.13 1.97
N GLU A 223 27.92 0.56 0.71
CA GLU A 223 27.09 1.64 0.19
C GLU A 223 25.74 1.11 -0.29
N VAL A 224 24.66 1.85 0.00
CA VAL A 224 23.31 1.52 -0.45
C VAL A 224 23.20 1.74 -1.97
N ILE A 225 23.02 0.64 -2.71
CA ILE A 225 22.85 0.65 -4.18
C ILE A 225 21.43 0.24 -4.61
N LEU A 226 20.63 -0.25 -3.68
CA LEU A 226 19.24 -0.64 -3.87
C LEU A 226 18.42 -0.17 -2.66
N SER A 227 17.34 0.55 -2.90
CA SER A 227 16.28 0.84 -1.93
C SER A 227 14.96 0.72 -2.70
N ASP A 228 14.16 -0.29 -2.33
CA ASP A 228 12.84 -0.50 -2.93
C ASP A 228 11.81 -0.84 -1.85
N ARG A 229 10.56 -0.45 -2.06
CA ARG A 229 9.48 -0.67 -1.08
C ARG A 229 8.52 -1.73 -1.58
N GLY A 230 8.16 -2.64 -0.69
CA GLY A 230 7.19 -3.68 -0.97
C GLY A 230 6.11 -3.77 0.09
N ARG A 231 5.12 -4.61 -0.20
CA ARG A 231 3.98 -4.87 0.68
C ARG A 231 3.70 -6.36 0.72
N ALA A 232 3.50 -6.89 1.92
CA ALA A 232 2.91 -8.21 2.13
C ALA A 232 1.45 -8.05 2.54
N GLY A 233 0.62 -8.98 2.08
CA GLY A 233 -0.81 -9.01 2.37
C GLY A 233 -1.12 -9.51 3.77
N ASN A 234 -2.33 -10.06 3.93
CA ASN A 234 -2.80 -10.58 5.21
C ASN A 234 -1.93 -11.73 5.73
N LEU A 235 -1.63 -11.75 7.03
CA LEU A 235 -0.95 -12.82 7.75
C LEU A 235 -1.70 -13.13 9.05
N GLU A 236 -2.25 -14.34 9.18
CA GLU A 236 -2.83 -14.77 10.45
C GLU A 236 -1.72 -15.10 11.48
N PRO A 237 -2.01 -15.19 12.79
CA PRO A 237 -1.06 -15.65 13.79
C PRO A 237 -0.44 -17.00 13.43
N GLY A 238 0.90 -17.05 13.36
CA GLY A 238 1.66 -18.25 12.98
C GLY A 238 1.86 -18.43 11.47
N ASP A 239 1.19 -17.64 10.62
CA ASP A 239 1.36 -17.71 9.17
C ASP A 239 2.72 -17.16 8.72
N ALA A 240 3.15 -17.62 7.54
CA ALA A 240 4.26 -17.06 6.81
C ALA A 240 3.89 -16.87 5.33
N THR A 241 4.45 -15.83 4.70
CA THR A 241 4.31 -15.57 3.27
C THR A 241 5.66 -15.38 2.61
N SER A 242 5.76 -15.79 1.35
CA SER A 242 6.96 -15.59 0.56
C SER A 242 7.03 -14.16 0.05
N LEU A 243 8.19 -13.54 0.27
CA LEU A 243 8.59 -12.29 -0.35
C LEU A 243 9.11 -12.59 -1.77
N TYR A 244 8.61 -11.87 -2.77
CA TYR A 244 9.09 -11.93 -4.15
C TYR A 244 9.00 -10.53 -4.75
N VAL A 245 10.12 -9.80 -4.78
CA VAL A 245 10.15 -8.41 -5.26
C VAL A 245 11.19 -8.26 -6.37
N PRO A 246 10.78 -7.93 -7.60
CA PRO A 246 11.71 -7.65 -8.69
C PRO A 246 12.42 -6.32 -8.42
N VAL A 247 13.74 -6.30 -8.54
CA VAL A 247 14.57 -5.12 -8.28
C VAL A 247 15.37 -4.73 -9.52
N ARG A 248 15.61 -3.42 -9.70
CA ARG A 248 16.28 -2.86 -10.88
C ARG A 248 17.79 -2.71 -10.68
N VAL A 249 18.43 -3.73 -10.13
CA VAL A 249 19.87 -3.75 -9.88
C VAL A 249 20.39 -5.13 -10.28
N GLU A 250 21.55 -5.19 -10.92
CA GLU A 250 22.21 -6.45 -11.24
C GLU A 250 22.59 -7.19 -9.96
N SER A 251 22.23 -8.47 -9.85
CA SER A 251 22.45 -9.26 -8.63
C SER A 251 23.92 -9.32 -8.19
N GLU A 252 24.85 -9.22 -9.14
CA GLU A 252 26.29 -9.30 -8.87
C GLU A 252 26.84 -8.09 -8.11
N LEU A 253 26.17 -6.94 -8.23
CA LEU A 253 26.53 -5.70 -7.57
C LEU A 253 26.12 -5.68 -6.09
N VAL A 254 25.09 -6.46 -5.71
CA VAL A 254 24.57 -6.49 -4.35
C VAL A 254 25.22 -7.62 -3.56
N LYS A 255 25.96 -7.27 -2.50
CA LYS A 255 26.68 -8.21 -1.63
C LYS A 255 25.91 -8.55 -0.36
N ARG A 256 25.14 -7.59 0.16
CA ARG A 256 24.26 -7.80 1.30
C ARG A 256 22.87 -7.28 0.96
N THR A 257 21.84 -8.00 1.39
CA THR A 257 20.45 -7.56 1.28
C THR A 257 19.79 -7.66 2.64
N GLU A 258 19.11 -6.59 3.02
CA GLU A 258 18.33 -6.50 4.23
C GLU A 258 16.89 -6.16 3.87
N VAL A 259 15.95 -6.64 4.69
CA VAL A 259 14.56 -6.24 4.61
C VAL A 259 14.19 -5.61 5.94
N ARG A 260 13.82 -4.34 5.90
CA ARG A 260 13.39 -3.58 7.07
C ARG A 260 11.88 -3.44 7.07
N ILE A 261 11.22 -3.82 8.16
CA ILE A 261 9.80 -3.54 8.34
C ILE A 261 9.62 -2.04 8.60
N LEU A 262 8.77 -1.39 7.80
CA LEU A 262 8.47 0.04 7.92
C LEU A 262 7.19 0.28 8.72
N ASP A 263 6.15 -0.50 8.42
CA ASP A 263 4.81 -0.35 8.99
C ASP A 263 4.09 -1.70 9.05
N VAL A 264 3.26 -1.89 10.07
CA VAL A 264 2.42 -3.07 10.23
C VAL A 264 1.01 -2.62 10.59
N SER A 265 0.06 -2.92 9.71
CA SER A 265 -1.36 -2.66 9.94
C SER A 265 -2.03 -3.93 10.46
N PHE A 266 -2.54 -3.89 11.69
CA PHE A 266 -3.30 -4.97 12.31
C PHE A 266 -4.78 -4.91 11.93
N ARG A 267 -5.49 -6.04 12.04
CA ARG A 267 -6.96 -6.08 11.90
C ARG A 267 -7.68 -5.70 13.19
#